data_AF-A0A8J6VCV8-F1
#
_entry.id   AF-A0A8J6VCV8-F1
#
_cell.length_a   1.000
_cell.length_b   1.000
_cell.length_c   1.000
_cell.angle_alpha   90.00
_cell.angle_beta   90.00
_cell.angle_gamma   90.00
#
_symmetry.space_group_name_H-M   'P 1'
#
loop_
_entity.id
_entity.type
_entity.pdbx_description
1 polymer ?
#
loop_
_entity_poly.entity_id
_entity_poly.type
_entity_poly.pdbx_seq_one_letter_code
_entity_poly.pdbx_strand_id
1 'polypeptide(L)'
;MDEIIPEEVSWVARSQARKLLNISDAQLRRDQSVLLELKTTGFDYKRCDKGFTRDSLLALWEFRKLIQLKGRSRAIAEINSTMEQYYERS
;
A
#
# COMPACT_ATOMS: atom_id res chain seq x y z
N MET A 1 9.64 12.54 -4.68
CA MET A 1 8.21 12.45 -4.35
C MET A 1 8.18 12.11 -2.88
N ASP A 2 8.05 13.15 -2.07
CA ASP A 2 8.39 13.13 -0.65
C ASP A 2 7.50 12.16 0.14
N GLU A 3 8.09 11.47 1.10
CA GLU A 3 7.41 10.53 1.97
C GLU A 3 6.35 11.28 2.79
N ILE A 4 5.06 11.05 2.49
CA ILE A 4 3.94 11.79 3.09
C ILE A 4 3.69 11.37 4.55
N ILE A 5 4.32 10.28 5.01
CA ILE A 5 4.09 9.68 6.32
C ILE A 5 5.36 9.83 7.18
N PRO A 6 5.40 10.80 8.11
CA PRO A 6 6.54 11.00 9.00
C PRO A 6 6.91 9.72 9.76
N GLU A 7 8.19 9.55 10.07
CA GLU A 7 8.69 8.40 10.85
C GLU A 7 8.08 8.32 12.25
N GLU A 8 7.72 9.48 12.81
CA GLU A 8 7.10 9.63 14.14
C GLU A 8 5.66 9.10 14.21
N VAL A 9 5.01 8.89 13.07
CA VAL A 9 3.62 8.44 13.02
C VAL A 9 3.56 6.95 13.36
N SER A 10 3.18 6.62 14.59
CA SER A 10 2.99 5.22 15.01
C SER A 10 1.63 4.66 14.60
N TRP A 11 0.59 5.51 14.60
CA TRP A 11 -0.78 5.11 14.30
C TRP A 11 -1.62 6.25 13.73
N VAL A 12 -2.49 5.92 12.77
CA VAL A 12 -3.38 6.87 12.09
C VAL A 12 -4.80 6.33 12.07
N ALA A 13 -5.75 7.12 12.57
CA ALA A 13 -7.16 6.78 12.49
C ALA A 13 -7.60 6.60 11.03
N ARG A 14 -8.50 5.65 10.78
CA ARG A 14 -8.99 5.36 9.42
C ARG A 14 -9.51 6.62 8.70
N SER A 15 -10.25 7.47 9.40
CA SER A 15 -10.77 8.73 8.88
C SER A 15 -9.66 9.69 8.43
N GLN A 16 -8.57 9.76 9.20
CA GLN A 16 -7.38 10.56 8.91
C GLN A 16 -6.61 9.98 7.72
N ALA A 17 -6.43 8.66 7.67
CA ALA A 17 -5.76 7.97 6.55
C ALA A 17 -6.47 8.23 5.21
N ARG A 18 -7.80 8.21 5.19
CA ARG A 18 -8.58 8.58 3.99
C ARG A 18 -8.32 10.01 3.52
N LYS A 19 -8.22 10.95 4.46
CA LYS A 19 -7.93 12.36 4.16
C LYS A 19 -6.52 12.51 3.61
N LEU A 20 -5.53 11.90 4.26
CA LEU A 20 -4.12 11.90 3.85
C LEU A 20 -3.95 11.33 2.43
N LEU A 21 -4.63 10.22 2.13
CA LEU A 21 -4.55 9.55 0.84
C LEU A 21 -5.52 10.12 -0.21
N ASN A 22 -6.34 11.10 0.18
CA ASN A 22 -7.39 11.70 -0.63
C ASN A 22 -8.30 10.66 -1.33
N ILE A 23 -8.87 9.74 -0.55
CA ILE A 23 -9.74 8.66 -1.06
C ILE A 23 -11.05 8.49 -0.29
N SER A 24 -12.04 7.96 -0.99
CA SER A 24 -13.29 7.50 -0.37
C SER A 24 -13.08 6.25 0.50
N ASP A 25 -14.03 5.99 1.41
CA ASP A 25 -13.97 4.77 2.23
C ASP A 25 -14.12 3.49 1.39
N ALA A 26 -14.95 3.56 0.34
CA ALA A 26 -15.12 2.46 -0.60
C ALA A 26 -13.81 2.16 -1.34
N GLN A 27 -13.07 3.19 -1.79
CA GLN A 27 -11.76 2.99 -2.40
C GLN A 27 -10.77 2.39 -1.41
N LEU A 28 -10.73 2.90 -0.18
CA LEU A 28 -9.87 2.37 0.88
C LEU A 28 -10.16 0.90 1.20
N ARG A 29 -11.42 0.47 1.18
CA ARG A 29 -11.78 -0.95 1.34
C ARG A 29 -11.28 -1.79 0.16
N ARG A 30 -11.48 -1.32 -1.08
CA ARG A 30 -10.99 -2.02 -2.28
C ARG A 30 -9.48 -2.16 -2.29
N ASP A 31 -8.75 -1.10 -1.94
CA ASP A 31 -7.28 -1.12 -1.92
C ASP A 31 -6.77 -2.10 -0.84
N GLN A 32 -7.37 -2.10 0.35
CA GLN A 32 -7.05 -3.08 1.39
C GLN A 32 -7.37 -4.52 0.99
N SER A 33 -8.48 -4.77 0.30
CA SER A 33 -8.81 -6.12 -0.20
C SER A 33 -7.72 -6.65 -1.12
N VAL A 34 -7.19 -5.81 -2.03
CA VAL A 34 -6.09 -6.21 -2.90
C VAL A 34 -4.83 -6.51 -2.08
N LEU A 35 -4.47 -5.64 -1.13
CA LEU A 35 -3.29 -5.83 -0.28
C LEU A 35 -3.38 -7.11 0.56
N LEU A 36 -4.57 -7.46 1.06
CA LEU A 36 -4.82 -8.70 1.80
C LEU A 36 -4.67 -9.96 0.93
N GLU A 37 -4.83 -9.85 -0.39
CA GLU A 37 -4.70 -10.96 -1.34
C GLU A 37 -3.27 -11.14 -1.85
N LEU A 38 -2.37 -10.17 -1.58
CA LEU A 38 -0.98 -10.27 -1.99
C LEU A 38 -0.27 -11.38 -1.21
N LYS A 39 0.34 -12.31 -1.95
CA LYS A 39 1.14 -13.42 -1.39
C LYS A 39 2.63 -13.15 -1.54
N THR A 40 3.08 -11.98 -1.08
CA THR A 40 4.49 -11.59 -1.17
C THR A 40 5.23 -12.10 0.06
N THR A 41 6.32 -12.85 -0.15
CA THR A 41 7.17 -13.37 0.92
C THR A 41 7.68 -12.21 1.80
N GLY A 42 7.46 -12.30 3.12
CA GLY A 42 7.87 -11.27 4.08
C GLY A 42 6.91 -10.08 4.22
N PHE A 43 5.82 -10.04 3.46
CA PHE A 43 4.77 -9.00 3.59
C PHE A 43 3.53 -9.58 4.28
N ASP A 44 3.25 -9.09 5.50
CA ASP A 44 2.04 -9.44 6.26
C ASP A 44 1.14 -8.21 6.41
N TYR A 45 0.23 -8.02 5.45
CA TYR A 45 -0.77 -6.97 5.53
C TYR A 45 -1.98 -7.42 6.32
N LYS A 46 -2.35 -6.66 7.36
CA LYS A 46 -3.53 -6.95 8.19
C LYS A 46 -4.66 -5.99 7.89
N ARG A 47 -5.90 -6.47 8.07
CA ARG A 47 -7.09 -5.64 7.90
C ARG A 47 -7.09 -4.52 8.95
N CYS A 48 -7.23 -3.28 8.49
CA CYS A 48 -7.09 -2.07 9.30
C CYS A 48 -8.44 -1.33 9.44
N ASP A 49 -9.36 -1.93 10.19
CA ASP A 49 -10.74 -1.41 10.31
C ASP A 49 -10.84 -0.14 11.17
N LYS A 50 -10.03 -0.04 12.23
CA LYS A 50 -10.03 1.12 13.15
C LYS A 50 -9.02 2.20 12.76
N GLY A 51 -7.92 1.79 12.15
CA GLY A 51 -6.82 2.66 11.75
C GLY A 51 -5.61 1.82 11.36
N PHE A 52 -4.54 2.52 11.02
CA PHE A 52 -3.35 1.97 10.38
C PHE A 52 -2.15 2.22 11.27
N THR A 53 -1.29 1.21 11.42
CA THR A 53 0.09 1.46 11.84
C THR A 53 0.84 2.17 10.72
N ARG A 54 2.03 2.70 11.01
CA ARG A 54 2.90 3.28 9.97
C ARG A 54 3.07 2.34 8.78
N ASP A 55 3.46 1.09 9.06
CA ASP A 55 3.80 0.11 8.02
C ASP A 55 2.61 -0.23 7.12
N SER A 56 1.43 -0.41 7.71
CA SER A 56 0.21 -0.69 6.94
C SER A 56 -0.26 0.54 6.16
N LEU A 57 -0.05 1.75 6.68
CA LEU A 57 -0.34 2.97 5.92
C LEU A 57 0.66 3.19 4.77
N LEU A 58 1.95 2.89 4.98
CA LEU A 58 2.98 2.94 3.95
C LEU A 58 2.70 1.97 2.81
N ALA A 59 2.36 0.72 3.13
CA ALA A 59 1.98 -0.27 2.13
C ALA A 59 0.81 0.22 1.25
N LEU A 60 -0.19 0.84 1.87
CA LEU A 60 -1.34 1.42 1.19
C LEU A 60 -0.95 2.64 0.32
N TRP A 61 -0.06 3.50 0.82
CA TRP A 61 0.44 4.65 0.07
C TRP A 61 1.22 4.23 -1.16
N GLU A 62 2.19 3.32 -1.01
CA GLU A 62 2.98 2.79 -2.12
C GLU A 62 2.10 2.08 -3.16
N PHE A 63 1.15 1.27 -2.71
CA PHE A 63 0.17 0.64 -3.61
C PHE A 63 -0.57 1.67 -4.48
N ARG A 64 -1.00 2.78 -3.89
CA ARG A 64 -1.71 3.83 -4.62
C ARG A 64 -0.82 4.62 -5.57
N LYS A 65 0.41 4.93 -5.14
CA LYS A 65 1.44 5.56 -5.98
C LYS A 65 1.74 4.70 -7.20
N LEU A 66 1.84 3.38 -7.03
CA LEU A 66 2.02 2.43 -8.13
C LEU A 66 0.81 2.38 -9.08
N ILE A 67 -0.42 2.38 -8.55
CA ILE A 67 -1.65 2.48 -9.37
C ILE A 67 -1.66 3.78 -10.20
N GLN A 68 -1.29 4.91 -9.60
CA GLN A 68 -1.26 6.22 -10.26
C GLN A 68 -0.16 6.29 -11.33
N LEU A 69 1.03 5.76 -11.06
CA LEU A 69 2.18 5.86 -11.95
C LEU A 69 2.04 5.04 -13.22
N LYS A 70 1.45 3.84 -13.16
CA LYS A 70 1.49 2.92 -14.30
C LYS A 70 0.12 2.69 -14.97
N GLY A 71 -0.96 3.18 -14.35
CA GLY A 71 -2.28 2.60 -14.57
C GLY A 71 -2.34 1.18 -13.99
N ARG A 72 -3.48 0.83 -13.38
CA ARG A 72 -3.62 -0.34 -12.49
C ARG A 72 -3.03 -1.66 -13.04
N SER A 73 -3.19 -1.93 -14.33
CA SER A 73 -2.75 -3.21 -14.93
C SER A 73 -1.25 -3.28 -15.21
N ARG A 74 -0.61 -2.18 -15.62
CA ARG A 74 0.84 -2.16 -15.92
C ARG A 74 1.68 -2.04 -14.64
N ALA A 75 1.11 -1.47 -13.58
CA ALA A 75 1.67 -1.44 -12.23
C ALA A 75 1.95 -2.84 -11.70
N ILE A 76 0.93 -3.68 -11.73
CA ILE A 76 0.97 -5.04 -11.19
C ILE A 76 2.00 -5.89 -11.96
N ALA A 77 2.02 -5.80 -13.29
CA ALA A 77 2.94 -6.57 -14.13
C ALA A 77 4.43 -6.23 -13.88
N GLU A 78 4.76 -4.94 -13.77
CA GLU A 78 6.16 -4.52 -13.59
C GLU A 78 6.66 -4.73 -12.15
N ILE A 79 5.79 -4.67 -11.13
CA ILE A 79 6.17 -5.01 -9.75
C ILE A 79 6.53 -6.50 -9.65
N ASN A 80 5.70 -7.38 -10.21
CA ASN A 80 6.00 -8.81 -10.22
C ASN A 80 7.34 -9.10 -10.90
N SER A 81 7.57 -8.51 -12.08
CA SER A 81 8.83 -8.70 -12.82
C SER A 81 10.06 -8.15 -12.08
N THR A 82 9.93 -7.02 -11.38
CA THR A 82 11.04 -6.43 -10.63
C THR A 82 11.38 -7.28 -9.40
N MET A 83 10.37 -7.82 -8.72
CA MET A 83 10.58 -8.66 -7.55
C MET A 83 11.19 -10.01 -7.92
N GLU A 84 10.77 -10.65 -9.03
CA GLU A 84 11.41 -11.88 -9.54
C GLU A 84 12.91 -11.69 -9.79
N GLN A 85 13.31 -10.61 -10.46
CA GLN A 85 14.72 -10.36 -10.79
C GLN A 85 15.60 -10.06 -9.58
N TYR A 86 15.05 -9.44 -8.53
CA TYR A 86 15.81 -9.11 -7.33
C TYR A 86 16.14 -10.35 -6.50
N TYR A 87 15.22 -11.32 -6.49
CA TYR A 87 15.35 -12.56 -5.72
C TYR A 87 15.99 -13.71 -6.50
N GLU A 88 16.01 -13.71 -7.84
CA GLU A 88 16.85 -14.62 -8.63
C GLU A 88 18.36 -14.29 -8.55
N ARG A 89 18.70 -13.08 -8.09
CA ARG A 89 20.08 -12.58 -7.94
C ARG A 89 20.62 -12.56 -6.51
N SER A 90 19.79 -12.92 -5.52
CA SER A 90 20.15 -13.00 -4.09
C SER A 90 20.29 -14.47 -3.68
#